data_AF-A0A4Q3F757-F1
#
_entry.id   AF-A0A4Q3F757-F1
#
_cell.length_a   1.000
_cell.length_b   1.000
_cell.length_c   1.000
_cell.angle_alpha   90.00
_cell.angle_beta   90.00
_cell.angle_gamma   90.00
#
_symmetry.space_group_name_H-M   'P 1'
#
loop_
_entity.id
_entity.type
_entity.pdbx_description
1 polymer ?
#
loop_
_entity_poly.entity_id
_entity_poly.type
_entity_poly.pdbx_seq_one_letter_code
_entity_poly.pdbx_strand_id
1 'polypeptide(L)' 'KQGSISAEHGVGILKRPYLGMSRSDAELALMTTLKRTLDPGNILNRGRILPA' A
#
# COMPACT_ATOMS: atom_id res chain seq x y z
N LYS A 1 2.47 9.42 -17.07
CA LYS A 1 1.83 8.45 -16.13
C LYS A 1 1.19 9.25 -14.99
N GLN A 2 -0.07 9.65 -15.10
CA GLN A 2 -0.79 10.45 -14.08
C GLN A 2 -2.18 9.85 -13.76
N GLY A 3 -2.34 8.54 -13.98
CA GLY A 3 -3.58 7.82 -13.68
C GLY A 3 -3.53 7.14 -12.31
N SER A 4 -4.70 6.98 -11.69
CA SER A 4 -4.84 6.19 -10.47
C SER A 4 -5.36 4.78 -10.77
N ILE A 5 -4.75 3.75 -10.19
CA ILE A 5 -5.26 2.36 -10.21
C ILE A 5 -6.57 2.21 -9.42
N SER A 6 -6.89 3.19 -8.57
CA SER A 6 -8.20 3.27 -7.92
C SER A 6 -8.58 4.71 -7.62
N ALA A 7 -9.68 5.17 -8.20
CA ALA A 7 -10.24 6.48 -7.88
C ALA A 7 -10.84 6.51 -6.46
N GLU A 8 -11.68 5.52 -6.12
CA GLU A 8 -12.50 5.54 -4.90
C GLU A 8 -12.45 4.23 -4.08
N HIS A 9 -12.53 3.07 -4.73
CA HIS A 9 -12.69 1.76 -4.06
C HIS A 9 -11.49 1.27 -3.23
N GLY A 10 -10.36 1.98 -3.27
CA GLY A 10 -9.10 1.56 -2.63
C GLY A 10 -8.34 0.44 -3.36
N VAL A 11 -7.27 -0.03 -2.71
CA VAL A 11 -6.28 -0.96 -3.29
C VAL A 11 -6.65 -2.41 -3.00
N GLY A 12 -6.73 -2.76 -1.70
CA GLY A 12 -6.92 -4.13 -1.26
C GLY A 12 -5.88 -5.11 -1.82
N ILE A 13 -6.15 -6.42 -1.72
CA ILE A 13 -5.26 -7.45 -2.26
C ILE A 13 -5.22 -7.37 -3.79
N LEU A 14 -6.39 -7.16 -4.40
CA LEU A 14 -6.59 -7.22 -5.85
C LEU A 14 -5.71 -6.23 -6.61
N LYS A 15 -5.58 -4.99 -6.12
CA LYS A 15 -4.84 -3.95 -6.83
C LYS A 15 -3.43 -3.71 -6.31
N ARG A 16 -3.02 -4.38 -5.23
CA ARG A 16 -1.67 -4.28 -4.65
C ARG A 16 -0.54 -4.50 -5.67
N PRO A 17 -0.61 -5.48 -6.61
CA PRO A 17 0.45 -5.66 -7.60
C PRO A 17 0.66 -4.44 -8.52
N TYR A 18 -0.34 -3.59 -8.65
CA TYR A 18 -0.30 -2.40 -9.51
C TYR A 18 0.01 -1.11 -8.74
N LEU A 19 0.26 -1.18 -7.43
CA LEU A 19 0.39 0.01 -6.59
C LEU A 19 1.51 0.96 -7.06
N GLY A 20 2.62 0.40 -7.57
CA GLY A 20 3.73 1.18 -8.15
C GLY A 20 3.39 1.93 -9.44
N MET A 21 2.21 1.70 -10.04
CA MET A 21 1.74 2.50 -11.18
C MET A 21 1.18 3.87 -10.75
N SER A 22 0.78 4.01 -9.48
CA SER A 22 0.17 5.23 -8.93
C SER A 22 0.87 5.78 -7.68
N ARG A 23 1.92 5.11 -7.19
CA ARG A 23 2.75 5.54 -6.06
C ARG A 23 4.22 5.43 -6.42
N SER A 24 4.97 6.44 -6.03
CA SER A 24 6.42 6.45 -6.08
C SER A 24 7.02 5.53 -5.02
N ASP A 25 8.27 5.12 -5.21
CA ASP A 25 9.00 4.31 -4.23
C ASP A 25 9.14 5.02 -2.87
N ALA A 26 9.25 6.35 -2.88
CA ALA A 26 9.29 7.16 -1.65
C ALA A 26 7.96 7.10 -0.87
N GLU A 27 6.82 7.19 -1.57
CA GLU A 27 5.50 7.02 -0.93
C GLU A 27 5.33 5.60 -0.37
N LEU A 28 5.76 4.57 -1.11
CA LEU A 28 5.70 3.18 -0.64
C LEU A 28 6.58 2.94 0.59
N ALA A 29 7.77 3.53 0.63
CA ALA A 29 8.66 3.47 1.79
C ALA A 29 8.05 4.17 3.01
N LEU A 30 7.41 5.32 2.80
CA LEU A 30 6.69 6.04 3.87
C LEU A 30 5.51 5.22 4.40
N MET A 31 4.68 4.65 3.52
CA MET A 31 3.56 3.79 3.90
C MET A 31 4.03 2.59 4.73
N THR A 32 5.15 1.97 4.34
CA THR A 32 5.75 0.84 5.06
C THR A 32 6.25 1.25 6.44
N THR A 33 6.90 2.42 6.54
CA THR A 33 7.34 2.98 7.83
C THR A 33 6.15 3.21 8.76
N LEU A 34 5.10 3.87 8.27
CA LEU A 34 3.88 4.12 9.05
C LEU A 34 3.21 2.82 9.51
N LYS A 35 3.11 1.82 8.62
CA LYS A 35 2.53 0.51 8.97
C LYS A 35 3.29 -0.16 10.12
N ARG A 36 4.62 -0.15 10.08
CA ARG A 36 5.47 -0.75 11.13
C ARG A 36 5.42 0.02 12.44
N THR A 37 5.32 1.35 12.39
CA THR A 37 5.22 2.20 13.58
C THR A 37 3.88 2.01 14.29
N LEU A 38 2.78 1.93 13.53
CA LEU A 38 1.43 1.85 14.08
C LEU A 38 0.98 0.42 14.42
N ASP A 39 1.50 -0.58 13.70
CA ASP A 39 1.21 -2.00 13.93
C ASP A 39 2.50 -2.83 13.89
N PRO A 40 3.36 -2.72 14.92
CA PRO A 40 4.62 -3.44 14.99
C PRO A 40 4.44 -4.97 15.03
N GLY A 41 3.29 -5.45 15.51
CA GLY A 41 2.92 -6.87 15.51
C GLY A 41 2.42 -7.37 14.16
N ASN A 42 2.19 -6.49 13.19
CA ASN A 42 1.64 -6.80 11.87
C ASN A 42 0.34 -7.63 11.91
N ILE A 43 -0.51 -7.38 12.92
CA ILE A 43 -1.76 -8.14 13.14
C ILE A 43 -2.93 -7.54 12.36
N LEU A 44 -2.87 -6.26 12.03
CA LEU A 44 -3.95 -5.54 11.34
C LEU A 44 -3.77 -5.69 9.83
N ASN A 45 -4.55 -6.59 9.23
CA ASN A 45 -4.78 -6.65 7.79
C ASN A 45 -3.48 -6.91 6.98
N ARG A 46 -2.67 -7.85 7.48
CA ARG A 46 -1.37 -8.26 6.92
C ARG A 46 -1.47 -8.57 5.43
N GLY A 47 -0.50 -8.09 4.65
CA GLY A 47 -0.38 -8.42 3.23
C GLY A 47 -1.44 -7.78 2.31
N ARG A 48 -2.38 -7.00 2.84
CA ARG A 48 -3.51 -6.48 2.04
C ARG A 48 -3.09 -5.38 1.08
N ILE A 49 -2.47 -4.31 1.59
CA ILE A 49 -2.04 -3.16 0.76
C ILE A 49 -0.54 -3.22 0.49
N LEU A 50 0.26 -3.51 1.52
CA LEU A 50 1.70 -3.68 1.42
C LEU A 50 2.05 -5.18 1.48
N PRO A 51 3.19 -5.61 0.91
CA PRO A 51 3.72 -6.95 1.15
C PRO A 51 3.82 -7.28 2.65
N ALA A 52 3.67 -8.56 2.96
CA ALA A 52 3.56 -9.10 4.31
C ALA A 52 4.91 -9.27 5.03
#